data_AF-A0A962L826-F1
#
_entry.id   AF-A0A962L826-F1
#
_cell.length_a   1.000
_cell.length_b   1.000
_cell.length_c   1.000
_cell.angle_alpha   90.00
_cell.angle_beta   90.00
_cell.angle_gamma   90.00
#
_symmetry.space_group_name_H-M   'P 1'
#
loop_
_entity.id
_entity.type
_entity.pdbx_description
1 polymer ?
#
loop_
_entity_poly.entity_id
_entity_poly.type
_entity_poly.pdbx_seq_one_letter_code
_entity_poly.pdbx_strand_id
1 'polypeptide(L)'
;MSHLTALQCSMYADAALDEAEIALASAHLDGCPLCRERVAAYAAERKLIQTTMSAMHVDVPGALPRFRRPLGLRGFAIANLATALVVWFAQFLWKTLFGELVVDVFSEVTSIYLPSAYDLIVDAAVFIAERGINMIDAYFSFIGLAVLVLITLSIVAIVGARRAAVATLLASTLAAGVLMAPTASALELRHSEDAVGVAKGDTIDDTLILSGDTVTIDGTVQGDVFAAGRRVVVNGMITGNLVAFAERVTVAGDVGGLVLGAGESFELVDSTVHGDLWAAGDRVSIRPLARVLGNASIATSTGTIEGNVGKDLTVAGESIDVSGSVGEDVEAYVERLSLDSTAKIGGNVRLRTEDEDQLQRSSDASIAGMVEFLPVPEKMKHRNEYLTVKFYVRQLLRLAAAFLVGVAVLWLFPTLRALPLSADVEGIKTSVTGLVAAVSLPIIGVLLAITIVGLPFALLAFIAWFLLLYFAKIVVAALIGSMLLDDTEQAESLPVTLLVGLGIVVIAINIPFIGNVINVILTIVGVGLLTQLALRYSPTR
;
A
#
# COMPACT_ATOMS: atom_id res chain seq x y z
N MET A 1 -33.36 61.60 -13.92
CA MET A 1 -32.66 60.30 -14.02
C MET A 1 -31.17 60.56 -13.97
N SER A 2 -30.45 59.90 -13.06
CA SER A 2 -29.00 59.99 -12.96
C SER A 2 -28.36 59.58 -14.29
N HIS A 3 -27.29 60.27 -14.70
CA HIS A 3 -26.49 59.89 -15.84
C HIS A 3 -26.05 58.41 -15.75
N LEU A 4 -25.89 57.75 -16.90
CA LEU A 4 -25.21 56.47 -16.98
C LEU A 4 -23.82 56.56 -16.33
N THR A 5 -23.46 55.54 -15.55
CA THR A 5 -22.12 55.44 -14.98
C THR A 5 -21.07 55.31 -16.09
N ALA A 6 -19.83 55.74 -15.83
CA ALA A 6 -18.74 55.62 -16.81
C ALA A 6 -18.56 54.17 -17.30
N LEU A 7 -18.73 53.19 -16.39
CA LEU A 7 -18.71 51.77 -16.71
C LEU A 7 -19.83 51.38 -17.68
N GLN A 8 -21.07 51.80 -17.44
CA GLN A 8 -22.19 51.50 -18.34
C GLN A 8 -22.02 52.14 -19.73
N CYS A 9 -21.50 53.35 -19.82
CA CYS A 9 -21.19 53.99 -21.10
C CYS A 9 -20.12 53.23 -21.88
N SER A 10 -19.06 52.77 -21.21
CA SER A 10 -18.01 51.93 -21.83
C SER A 10 -18.57 50.57 -22.26
N MET A 11 -19.36 49.89 -21.40
CA MET A 11 -19.97 48.60 -21.72
C MET A 11 -20.96 48.70 -22.90
N TYR A 12 -21.70 49.80 -23.02
CA TYR A 12 -22.58 50.06 -24.17
C TYR A 12 -21.76 50.23 -25.46
N ALA A 13 -20.67 51.00 -25.42
CA ALA A 13 -19.77 51.18 -26.57
C ALA A 13 -19.09 49.86 -27.01
N ASP A 14 -18.90 48.93 -26.07
CA ASP A 14 -18.30 47.61 -26.31
C ASP A 14 -19.31 46.49 -26.64
N ALA A 15 -20.61 46.81 -26.70
CA ALA A 15 -21.70 45.84 -26.88
C ALA A 15 -21.65 44.69 -25.85
N ALA A 16 -21.35 45.03 -24.60
CA ALA A 16 -21.18 44.09 -23.48
C ALA A 16 -22.33 44.16 -22.45
N LEU A 17 -23.42 44.87 -22.76
CA LEU A 17 -24.62 44.93 -21.92
C LEU A 17 -25.63 43.83 -22.32
N ASP A 18 -26.42 43.38 -21.36
CA ASP A 18 -27.53 42.44 -21.61
C ASP A 18 -28.67 43.15 -22.38
N GLU A 19 -29.52 42.41 -23.11
CA GLU A 19 -30.57 43.00 -23.97
C GLU A 19 -31.49 44.00 -23.24
N ALA A 20 -31.85 43.70 -21.99
CA ALA A 20 -32.68 44.58 -21.16
C ALA A 20 -31.95 45.89 -20.78
N GLU A 21 -30.64 45.81 -20.55
CA GLU A 21 -29.80 46.97 -20.20
C GLU A 21 -29.48 47.82 -21.43
N ILE A 22 -29.32 47.20 -22.60
CA ILE A 22 -29.19 47.91 -23.89
C ILE A 22 -30.43 48.76 -24.14
N ALA A 23 -31.63 48.21 -23.94
CA ALA A 23 -32.89 48.94 -24.14
C ALA A 23 -33.04 50.15 -23.19
N LEU A 24 -32.59 50.02 -21.94
CA LEU A 24 -32.59 51.12 -20.97
C LEU A 24 -31.53 52.17 -21.29
N ALA A 25 -30.33 51.75 -21.69
CA ALA A 25 -29.24 52.64 -22.04
C ALA A 25 -29.53 53.41 -23.33
N SER A 26 -30.09 52.76 -24.36
CA SER A 26 -30.45 53.43 -25.63
C SER A 26 -31.53 54.50 -25.41
N ALA A 27 -32.58 54.18 -24.66
CA ALA A 27 -33.63 55.14 -24.30
C ALA A 27 -33.09 56.35 -23.52
N HIS A 28 -32.06 56.17 -22.70
CA HIS A 28 -31.41 57.28 -21.98
C HIS A 28 -30.51 58.14 -22.89
N LEU A 29 -29.80 57.51 -23.83
CA LEU A 29 -28.91 58.20 -24.77
C LEU A 29 -29.67 59.11 -25.73
N ASP A 30 -30.94 58.83 -26.01
CA ASP A 30 -31.82 59.68 -26.81
C ASP A 30 -32.09 61.03 -26.13
N GLY A 31 -32.15 61.06 -24.80
CA GLY A 31 -32.44 62.27 -24.01
C GLY A 31 -31.23 62.96 -23.35
N CYS A 32 -30.03 62.35 -23.36
CA CYS A 32 -28.86 62.87 -22.64
C CYS A 32 -27.64 63.11 -23.56
N PRO A 33 -27.32 64.38 -23.92
CA PRO A 33 -26.18 64.68 -24.80
C PRO A 33 -24.83 64.33 -24.16
N LEU A 34 -24.69 64.49 -22.84
CA LEU A 34 -23.45 64.25 -22.11
C LEU A 34 -23.07 62.77 -22.06
N CYS A 35 -24.06 61.88 -21.90
CA CYS A 35 -23.82 60.43 -21.99
C CYS A 35 -23.53 59.99 -23.43
N ARG A 36 -24.19 60.62 -24.42
CA ARG A 36 -23.95 60.35 -25.84
C ARG A 36 -22.52 60.71 -26.25
N GLU A 37 -22.03 61.85 -25.82
CA GLU A 37 -20.66 62.29 -26.06
C GLU A 37 -19.62 61.34 -25.43
N ARG A 38 -19.88 60.87 -24.19
CA ARG A 38 -19.03 59.87 -23.54
C ARG A 38 -19.00 58.52 -24.28
N VAL A 39 -20.16 58.01 -24.70
CA VAL A 39 -20.22 56.76 -25.48
C VAL A 39 -19.50 56.92 -26.82
N ALA A 40 -19.65 58.07 -27.49
CA ALA A 40 -18.93 58.37 -28.73
C ALA A 40 -17.41 58.45 -28.53
N ALA A 41 -16.96 59.05 -27.42
CA ALA A 41 -15.54 59.12 -27.06
C ALA A 41 -14.95 57.71 -26.85
N TYR A 42 -15.63 56.84 -26.09
CA TYR A 42 -15.19 55.45 -25.90
C TYR A 42 -15.19 54.63 -27.20
N ALA A 43 -16.19 54.83 -28.05
CA ALA A 43 -16.23 54.17 -29.36
C ALA A 43 -15.08 54.64 -30.28
N ALA A 44 -14.73 55.93 -30.23
CA ALA A 44 -13.60 56.49 -30.99
C ALA A 44 -12.26 55.98 -30.47
N GLU A 45 -12.07 55.91 -29.15
CA GLU A 45 -10.89 55.35 -28.50
C GLU A 45 -10.70 53.87 -28.89
N ARG A 46 -11.75 53.06 -28.82
CA ARG A 46 -11.73 51.67 -29.27
C ARG A 46 -11.34 51.54 -30.74
N LYS A 47 -11.91 52.36 -31.62
CA LYS A 47 -11.59 52.35 -33.05
C LYS A 47 -10.12 52.72 -33.27
N LEU A 48 -9.60 53.72 -32.56
CA LEU A 48 -8.19 54.09 -32.59
C LEU A 48 -7.32 52.90 -32.20
N ILE A 49 -7.58 52.27 -31.06
CA ILE A 49 -6.84 51.10 -30.57
C ILE A 49 -6.86 49.96 -31.60
N GLN A 50 -8.04 49.61 -32.14
CA GLN A 50 -8.16 48.57 -33.17
C GLN A 50 -7.35 48.90 -34.42
N THR A 51 -7.37 50.15 -34.87
CA THR A 51 -6.64 50.58 -36.07
C THR A 51 -5.13 50.50 -35.84
N THR A 52 -4.65 50.98 -34.69
CA THR A 52 -3.23 50.90 -34.31
C THR A 52 -2.75 49.47 -34.15
N MET A 53 -3.55 48.60 -33.53
CA MET A 53 -3.23 47.17 -33.37
C MET A 53 -3.17 46.46 -34.73
N SER A 54 -4.07 46.78 -35.65
CA SER A 54 -4.06 46.22 -37.01
C SER A 54 -2.86 46.68 -37.84
N ALA A 55 -2.37 47.90 -37.62
CA ALA A 55 -1.20 48.43 -38.33
C ALA A 55 0.13 47.78 -37.88
N MET A 56 0.23 47.35 -36.61
CA MET A 56 1.47 46.80 -36.05
C MET A 56 1.70 45.30 -36.32
N HIS A 57 0.86 44.62 -37.12
CA HIS A 57 0.95 43.17 -37.39
C HIS A 57 1.14 42.32 -36.12
N VAL A 58 0.51 42.73 -35.01
CA VAL A 58 0.41 41.88 -33.82
C VAL A 58 -0.72 40.90 -34.11
N ASP A 59 -0.38 39.62 -34.26
CA ASP A 59 -1.36 38.53 -34.35
C ASP A 59 -2.16 38.47 -33.04
N VAL A 60 -3.26 39.21 -33.00
CA VAL A 60 -4.27 39.12 -31.95
C VAL A 60 -5.43 38.30 -32.52
N PRO A 61 -5.79 37.15 -31.91
CA PRO A 61 -6.92 36.36 -32.36
C PRO A 61 -8.18 37.23 -32.46
N GLY A 62 -8.92 37.07 -33.56
CA GLY A 62 -9.87 38.01 -34.18
C GLY A 62 -11.09 38.52 -33.40
N ALA A 63 -11.06 38.61 -32.08
CA ALA A 63 -11.97 39.42 -31.29
C ALA A 63 -11.33 39.78 -29.94
N LEU A 64 -11.30 41.06 -29.58
CA LEU A 64 -11.05 41.47 -28.20
C LEU A 64 -12.04 40.70 -27.28
N PRO A 65 -11.57 40.06 -26.20
CA PRO A 65 -12.44 39.28 -25.33
C PRO A 65 -13.56 40.16 -24.77
N ARG A 66 -14.82 39.74 -24.96
CA ARG A 66 -15.98 40.43 -24.37
C ARG A 66 -15.83 40.42 -22.85
N PHE A 67 -16.05 41.57 -22.22
CA PHE A 67 -16.05 41.72 -20.77
C PHE A 67 -17.04 40.72 -20.13
N ARG A 68 -16.54 39.74 -19.37
CA ARG A 68 -17.38 38.82 -18.58
C ARG A 68 -17.53 39.39 -17.18
N ARG A 69 -18.77 39.58 -16.71
CA ARG A 69 -19.05 40.01 -15.33
C ARG A 69 -18.44 39.02 -14.32
N PRO A 70 -17.93 39.49 -13.17
CA PRO A 70 -17.58 38.60 -12.06
C PRO A 70 -18.84 37.87 -11.57
N LEU A 71 -18.69 36.58 -11.18
CA LEU A 71 -19.78 35.75 -10.66
C LEU A 71 -20.48 36.46 -9.50
N GLY A 72 -21.81 36.63 -9.61
CA GLY A 72 -22.61 37.19 -8.53
C GLY A 72 -22.58 36.29 -7.28
N LEU A 73 -22.95 36.85 -6.12
CA LEU A 73 -22.89 36.17 -4.81
C LEU A 73 -23.57 34.79 -4.81
N ARG A 74 -24.67 34.64 -5.57
CA ARG A 74 -25.37 33.35 -5.76
C ARG A 74 -24.54 32.34 -6.56
N GLY A 75 -23.86 32.77 -7.62
CA GLY A 75 -22.99 31.91 -8.42
C GLY A 75 -21.77 31.44 -7.64
N PHE A 76 -21.19 32.33 -6.82
CA PHE A 76 -20.10 31.97 -5.90
C PHE A 76 -20.55 30.96 -4.84
N ALA A 77 -21.73 31.16 -4.23
CA ALA A 77 -22.27 30.25 -3.22
C ALA A 77 -22.56 28.85 -3.79
N ILE A 78 -23.16 28.76 -4.98
CA ILE A 78 -23.46 27.48 -5.65
C ILE A 78 -22.18 26.74 -6.01
N ALA A 79 -21.16 27.46 -6.53
CA ALA A 79 -19.88 26.86 -6.86
C ALA A 79 -19.22 26.23 -5.61
N ASN A 80 -19.18 26.95 -4.48
CA ASN A 80 -18.58 26.44 -3.25
C ASN A 80 -19.35 25.26 -2.64
N LEU A 81 -20.69 25.30 -2.69
CA LEU A 81 -21.53 24.17 -2.25
C LEU A 81 -21.27 22.92 -3.10
N ALA A 82 -21.13 23.07 -4.41
CA ALA A 82 -20.81 21.96 -5.30
C ALA A 82 -19.43 21.38 -4.99
N THR A 83 -18.40 22.21 -4.77
CA THR A 83 -17.07 21.74 -4.40
C THR A 83 -17.08 21.01 -3.06
N ALA A 84 -17.78 21.55 -2.06
CA ALA A 84 -17.90 20.92 -0.74
C ALA A 84 -18.59 19.55 -0.82
N LEU A 85 -19.63 19.43 -1.64
CA LEU A 85 -20.36 18.18 -1.83
C LEU A 85 -19.49 17.11 -2.54
N VAL A 86 -18.69 17.52 -3.52
CA VAL A 86 -17.74 16.62 -4.20
C VAL A 86 -16.65 16.13 -3.24
N VAL A 87 -16.08 17.02 -2.44
CA VAL A 87 -15.07 16.66 -1.42
C VAL A 87 -15.67 15.72 -0.38
N TRP A 88 -16.87 16.02 0.13
CA TRP A 88 -17.57 15.17 1.08
C TRP A 88 -17.86 13.78 0.50
N PHE A 89 -18.34 13.70 -0.74
CA PHE A 89 -18.65 12.43 -1.40
C PHE A 89 -17.39 11.59 -1.65
N ALA A 90 -16.27 12.22 -2.03
CA ALA A 90 -14.99 11.55 -2.18
C ALA A 90 -14.47 10.98 -0.84
N GLN A 91 -14.57 11.75 0.25
CA GLN A 91 -14.20 11.30 1.59
C GLN A 91 -15.11 10.15 2.07
N PHE A 92 -16.41 10.26 1.83
CA PHE A 92 -17.38 9.22 2.18
C PHE A 92 -17.09 7.91 1.44
N LEU A 93 -16.91 7.96 0.11
CA LEU A 93 -16.56 6.80 -0.71
C LEU A 93 -15.25 6.16 -0.23
N TRP A 94 -14.22 6.95 0.04
CA TRP A 94 -12.95 6.42 0.55
C TRP A 94 -13.14 5.65 1.86
N LYS A 95 -13.84 6.24 2.83
CA LYS A 95 -14.01 5.66 4.16
C LYS A 95 -14.87 4.39 4.13
N THR A 96 -15.95 4.37 3.35
CA THR A 96 -16.87 3.22 3.29
C THR A 96 -16.43 2.13 2.32
N LEU A 97 -15.94 2.45 1.12
CA LEU A 97 -15.50 1.43 0.16
C LEU A 97 -14.11 0.87 0.49
N PHE A 98 -13.18 1.70 0.95
CA PHE A 98 -11.81 1.24 1.21
C PHE A 98 -11.63 0.75 2.63
N GLY A 99 -12.21 1.47 3.61
CA GLY A 99 -12.07 1.13 5.03
C GLY A 99 -12.80 -0.15 5.43
N GLU A 100 -14.08 -0.29 5.05
CA GLU A 100 -14.88 -1.47 5.44
C GLU A 100 -14.74 -2.60 4.40
N LEU A 101 -14.97 -2.34 3.11
CA LEU A 101 -15.07 -3.43 2.13
C LEU A 101 -13.71 -4.06 1.74
N VAL A 102 -12.66 -3.25 1.54
CA VAL A 102 -11.36 -3.80 1.12
C VAL A 102 -10.66 -4.47 2.28
N VAL A 103 -10.64 -3.85 3.46
CA VAL A 103 -9.94 -4.40 4.63
C VAL A 103 -10.65 -5.67 5.15
N ASP A 104 -11.99 -5.69 5.25
CA ASP A 104 -12.71 -6.88 5.74
C ASP A 104 -12.67 -8.05 4.76
N VAL A 105 -12.74 -7.80 3.45
CA VAL A 105 -12.65 -8.90 2.46
C VAL A 105 -11.21 -9.43 2.38
N PHE A 106 -10.19 -8.58 2.55
CA PHE A 106 -8.80 -9.05 2.60
C PHE A 106 -8.49 -9.79 3.91
N SER A 107 -9.06 -9.37 5.05
CA SER A 107 -8.91 -10.03 6.36
C SER A 107 -9.49 -11.45 6.35
N GLU A 108 -10.66 -11.61 5.75
CA GLU A 108 -11.35 -12.90 5.67
C GLU A 108 -10.67 -13.87 4.69
N VAL A 109 -10.06 -13.37 3.62
CA VAL A 109 -9.33 -14.21 2.64
C VAL A 109 -7.93 -14.61 3.12
N THR A 110 -7.22 -13.77 3.88
CA THR A 110 -5.82 -14.03 4.27
C THR A 110 -5.66 -14.73 5.63
N SER A 111 -6.60 -14.56 6.55
CA SER A 111 -6.68 -15.35 7.81
C SER A 111 -6.82 -16.86 7.57
N ILE A 112 -7.31 -17.25 6.39
CA ILE A 112 -7.44 -18.65 5.96
C ILE A 112 -6.08 -19.29 5.59
N TYR A 113 -5.06 -18.50 5.21
CA TYR A 113 -3.83 -19.03 4.61
C TYR A 113 -2.55 -18.84 5.45
N LEU A 114 -2.41 -17.78 6.27
CA LEU A 114 -1.18 -17.50 7.05
C LEU A 114 -1.48 -16.80 8.39
N PRO A 115 -1.82 -17.52 9.48
CA PRO A 115 -2.35 -16.91 10.70
C PRO A 115 -1.33 -16.08 11.51
N SER A 116 -0.07 -16.49 11.59
CA SER A 116 0.92 -15.89 12.51
C SER A 116 1.65 -14.66 11.96
N ALA A 117 1.82 -14.56 10.64
CA ALA A 117 2.35 -13.37 9.98
C ALA A 117 1.26 -12.30 9.78
N TYR A 118 -0.01 -12.70 9.79
CA TYR A 118 -1.16 -11.83 9.56
C TYR A 118 -1.42 -10.90 10.75
N ASP A 119 -1.51 -11.41 11.97
CA ASP A 119 -1.78 -10.55 13.15
C ASP A 119 -0.69 -9.48 13.29
N LEU A 120 0.57 -9.84 12.99
CA LEU A 120 1.70 -8.91 13.05
C LEU A 120 1.71 -7.87 11.92
N ILE A 121 1.44 -8.27 10.68
CA ILE A 121 1.43 -7.35 9.53
C ILE A 121 0.17 -6.47 9.57
N VAL A 122 -0.96 -7.00 10.03
CA VAL A 122 -2.21 -6.26 10.17
C VAL A 122 -2.18 -5.37 11.39
N ASP A 123 -1.68 -5.79 12.55
CA ASP A 123 -1.52 -4.88 13.69
C ASP A 123 -0.49 -3.80 13.42
N ALA A 124 0.60 -4.10 12.69
CA ALA A 124 1.54 -3.07 12.23
C ALA A 124 0.89 -2.14 11.19
N ALA A 125 0.13 -2.67 10.23
CA ALA A 125 -0.55 -1.86 9.21
C ALA A 125 -1.71 -1.04 9.78
N VAL A 126 -2.45 -1.57 10.75
CA VAL A 126 -3.53 -0.91 11.50
C VAL A 126 -2.93 0.11 12.46
N PHE A 127 -1.81 -0.18 13.13
CA PHE A 127 -1.09 0.83 13.93
C PHE A 127 -0.57 1.99 13.05
N ILE A 128 -0.01 1.68 11.88
CA ILE A 128 0.42 2.68 10.88
C ILE A 128 -0.80 3.43 10.30
N ALA A 129 -1.93 2.77 10.08
CA ALA A 129 -3.15 3.40 9.58
C ALA A 129 -3.85 4.26 10.66
N GLU A 130 -3.99 3.77 11.89
CA GLU A 130 -4.62 4.47 13.01
C GLU A 130 -3.79 5.67 13.48
N ARG A 131 -2.47 5.53 13.63
CA ARG A 131 -1.61 6.70 13.90
C ARG A 131 -1.38 7.56 12.65
N GLY A 132 -1.42 6.98 11.45
CA GLY A 132 -1.38 7.70 10.18
C GLY A 132 -2.62 8.58 9.96
N ILE A 133 -3.80 8.17 10.42
CA ILE A 133 -5.04 8.97 10.42
C ILE A 133 -4.85 10.24 11.26
N ASN A 134 -4.20 10.16 12.42
CA ASN A 134 -3.90 11.34 13.23
C ASN A 134 -2.93 12.32 12.53
N MET A 135 -1.98 11.79 11.74
CA MET A 135 -1.06 12.61 10.93
C MET A 135 -1.76 13.22 9.71
N ILE A 136 -2.70 12.49 9.10
CA ILE A 136 -3.55 12.95 8.00
C ILE A 136 -4.51 14.03 8.47
N ASP A 137 -5.08 13.93 9.68
CA ASP A 137 -5.91 14.96 10.29
C ASP A 137 -5.13 16.24 10.57
N ALA A 138 -3.87 16.13 11.02
CA ALA A 138 -2.97 17.27 11.14
C ALA A 138 -2.65 17.90 9.77
N TYR A 139 -2.45 17.07 8.74
CA TYR A 139 -2.16 17.53 7.37
C TYR A 139 -3.37 18.22 6.73
N PHE A 140 -4.58 17.67 6.89
CA PHE A 140 -5.83 18.29 6.45
C PHE A 140 -6.12 19.57 7.23
N SER A 141 -5.81 19.61 8.52
CA SER A 141 -5.91 20.85 9.32
C SER A 141 -4.92 21.91 8.82
N PHE A 142 -3.71 21.53 8.43
CA PHE A 142 -2.71 22.45 7.88
C PHE A 142 -3.11 22.97 6.49
N ILE A 143 -3.58 22.10 5.60
CA ILE A 143 -4.12 22.50 4.29
C ILE A 143 -5.34 23.40 4.48
N GLY A 144 -6.26 23.04 5.40
CA GLY A 144 -7.42 23.84 5.74
C GLY A 144 -7.04 25.25 6.22
N LEU A 145 -6.03 25.34 7.10
CA LEU A 145 -5.49 26.61 7.57
C LEU A 145 -4.85 27.41 6.42
N ALA A 146 -4.03 26.79 5.58
CA ALA A 146 -3.40 27.43 4.43
C ALA A 146 -4.43 27.95 3.41
N VAL A 147 -5.50 27.19 3.16
CA VAL A 147 -6.61 27.61 2.29
C VAL A 147 -7.39 28.76 2.93
N LEU A 148 -7.64 28.72 4.25
CA LEU A 148 -8.28 29.83 4.97
C LEU A 148 -7.42 31.10 4.93
N VAL A 149 -6.09 30.97 5.06
CA VAL A 149 -5.12 32.06 4.92
C VAL A 149 -5.18 32.63 3.50
N LEU A 150 -5.19 31.79 2.47
CA LEU A 150 -5.26 32.25 1.08
C LEU A 150 -6.62 32.91 0.77
N ILE A 151 -7.72 32.39 1.29
CA ILE A 151 -9.06 32.98 1.14
C ILE A 151 -9.12 34.34 1.85
N THR A 152 -8.59 34.44 3.07
CA THR A 152 -8.56 35.72 3.81
C THR A 152 -7.66 36.74 3.14
N LEU A 153 -6.48 36.36 2.66
CA LEU A 153 -5.59 37.22 1.86
C LEU A 153 -6.27 37.66 0.55
N SER A 154 -7.00 36.76 -0.10
CA SER A 154 -7.76 37.06 -1.31
C SER A 154 -8.91 38.03 -1.02
N ILE A 155 -9.64 37.86 0.08
CA ILE A 155 -10.70 38.78 0.52
C ILE A 155 -10.12 40.16 0.87
N VAL A 156 -8.97 40.21 1.56
CA VAL A 156 -8.26 41.46 1.87
C VAL A 156 -7.79 42.18 0.60
N ALA A 157 -7.29 41.42 -0.38
CA ALA A 157 -6.90 41.96 -1.69
C ALA A 157 -8.12 42.48 -2.49
N ILE A 158 -9.26 41.78 -2.45
CA ILE A 158 -10.48 42.13 -3.19
C ILE A 158 -11.23 43.29 -2.54
N VAL A 159 -11.32 43.35 -1.21
CA VAL A 159 -12.05 44.41 -0.48
C VAL A 159 -11.31 45.76 -0.56
N GLY A 160 -10.02 45.74 -0.95
CA GLY A 160 -9.20 46.93 -1.12
C GLY A 160 -8.93 47.64 0.21
N ALA A 161 -7.80 48.33 0.29
CA ALA A 161 -7.30 49.02 1.48
C ALA A 161 -8.17 50.20 2.01
N ARG A 162 -9.51 50.14 1.93
CA ARG A 162 -10.43 51.20 2.36
C ARG A 162 -11.11 50.95 3.71
N ARG A 163 -10.96 49.78 4.34
CA ARG A 163 -11.41 49.53 5.73
C ARG A 163 -10.38 48.72 6.52
N ALA A 164 -9.33 49.40 6.99
CA ALA A 164 -8.23 48.82 7.76
C ALA A 164 -8.69 47.97 8.96
N ALA A 165 -9.84 48.32 9.57
CA ALA A 165 -10.41 47.60 10.71
C ALA A 165 -10.88 46.16 10.42
N VAL A 166 -11.25 45.83 9.18
CA VAL A 166 -11.69 44.46 8.82
C VAL A 166 -10.50 43.56 8.51
N ALA A 167 -9.45 44.14 7.91
CA ALA A 167 -8.20 43.43 7.62
C ALA A 167 -7.44 43.07 8.91
N THR A 168 -7.43 43.95 9.91
CA THR A 168 -6.78 43.67 11.20
C THR A 168 -7.52 42.62 12.03
N LEU A 169 -8.86 42.59 11.97
CA LEU A 169 -9.69 41.61 12.67
C LEU A 169 -9.58 40.21 12.05
N LEU A 170 -9.50 40.12 10.71
CA LEU A 170 -9.26 38.85 10.02
C LEU A 170 -7.84 38.33 10.23
N ALA A 171 -6.84 39.20 10.22
CA ALA A 171 -5.45 38.83 10.47
C ALA A 171 -5.23 38.36 11.93
N SER A 172 -5.90 38.98 12.92
CA SER A 172 -5.80 38.56 14.32
C SER A 172 -6.49 37.22 14.59
N THR A 173 -7.63 36.94 13.94
CA THR A 173 -8.26 35.61 14.02
C THR A 173 -7.42 34.51 13.38
N LEU A 174 -6.70 34.83 12.30
CA LEU A 174 -5.79 33.91 11.63
C LEU A 174 -4.54 33.61 12.49
N ALA A 175 -3.98 34.65 13.12
CA ALA A 175 -2.84 34.51 14.03
C ALA A 175 -3.20 33.72 15.30
N ALA A 176 -4.40 33.92 15.85
CA ALA A 176 -4.88 33.14 16.99
C ALA A 176 -5.09 31.65 16.62
N GLY A 177 -5.53 31.35 15.40
CA GLY A 177 -5.66 29.97 14.91
C GLY A 177 -4.32 29.26 14.73
N VAL A 178 -3.28 29.97 14.26
CA VAL A 178 -1.92 29.42 14.12
C VAL A 178 -1.30 29.10 15.49
N LEU A 179 -1.60 29.88 16.52
CA LEU A 179 -1.05 29.70 17.87
C LEU A 179 -1.72 28.57 18.67
N MET A 180 -2.86 28.02 18.21
CA MET A 180 -3.55 26.90 18.85
C MET A 180 -3.36 25.55 18.14
N ALA A 181 -2.41 25.46 17.19
CA ALA A 181 -2.05 24.17 16.62
C ALA A 181 -1.41 23.28 17.70
N PRO A 182 -1.89 22.03 17.92
CA PRO A 182 -1.25 21.12 18.85
C PRO A 182 0.18 20.82 18.39
N THR A 183 1.13 20.79 19.32
CA THR A 183 2.48 20.28 19.07
C THR A 183 2.36 18.79 18.74
N ALA A 184 2.54 18.44 17.47
CA ALA A 184 2.59 17.04 17.07
C ALA A 184 3.89 16.42 17.63
N SER A 185 3.76 15.29 18.34
CA SER A 185 4.90 14.39 18.60
C SER A 185 5.49 13.99 17.24
N ALA A 186 6.75 14.33 17.02
CA ALA A 186 7.38 14.20 15.72
C ALA A 186 8.11 12.86 15.65
N LEU A 187 7.59 11.96 14.82
CA LEU A 187 8.23 10.70 14.47
C LEU A 187 9.63 10.95 13.87
N GLU A 188 10.68 10.44 14.52
CA GLU A 188 12.04 10.54 13.98
C GLU A 188 12.38 9.33 13.10
N LEU A 189 12.40 9.56 11.78
CA LEU A 189 12.74 8.57 10.78
C LEU A 189 14.21 8.75 10.37
N ARG A 190 15.06 7.73 10.61
CA ARG A 190 16.44 7.74 10.11
C ARG A 190 16.62 6.63 9.08
N HIS A 191 17.03 7.02 7.89
CA HIS A 191 17.30 6.12 6.76
C HIS A 191 18.66 6.45 6.14
N SER A 192 19.47 5.44 5.89
CA SER A 192 20.73 5.53 5.16
C SER A 192 21.04 4.17 4.54
N GLU A 193 21.75 4.18 3.40
CA GLU A 193 22.08 2.98 2.64
C GLU A 193 23.12 2.09 3.36
N ASP A 194 23.90 2.64 4.29
CA ASP A 194 25.00 1.95 4.98
C ASP A 194 24.65 1.63 6.46
N ALA A 195 25.18 2.42 7.40
CA ALA A 195 24.97 2.26 8.83
C ALA A 195 24.06 3.36 9.37
N VAL A 196 23.04 2.97 10.14
CA VAL A 196 22.12 3.88 10.83
C VAL A 196 22.06 3.51 12.30
N GLY A 197 22.04 4.50 13.19
CA GLY A 197 22.07 4.18 14.60
C GLY A 197 21.84 5.35 15.55
N VAL A 198 21.90 5.01 16.83
CA VAL A 198 21.91 5.93 17.96
C VAL A 198 23.24 5.74 18.68
N ALA A 199 24.06 6.80 18.77
CA ALA A 199 25.38 6.67 19.34
C ALA A 199 25.30 6.57 20.88
N LYS A 200 26.36 6.03 21.48
CA LYS A 200 26.47 5.90 22.93
C LYS A 200 26.42 7.28 23.60
N GLY A 201 25.47 7.47 24.50
CA GLY A 201 25.24 8.74 25.21
C GLY A 201 24.14 9.62 24.61
N ASP A 202 23.67 9.30 23.41
CA ASP A 202 22.48 9.92 22.86
C ASP A 202 21.24 9.33 23.55
N THR A 203 20.25 10.19 23.81
CA THR A 203 18.94 9.78 24.29
C THR A 203 17.89 10.26 23.29
N ILE A 204 17.05 9.36 22.82
CA ILE A 204 15.93 9.65 21.92
C ILE A 204 14.64 9.53 22.73
N ASP A 205 13.90 10.61 22.90
CA ASP A 205 12.68 10.66 23.72
C ASP A 205 11.38 10.48 22.90
N ASP A 206 11.41 9.59 21.90
CA ASP A 206 10.23 9.24 21.08
C ASP A 206 10.39 7.84 20.44
N THR A 207 9.39 7.43 19.66
CA THR A 207 9.41 6.23 18.83
C THR A 207 10.42 6.38 17.71
N LEU A 208 11.33 5.42 17.61
CA LEU A 208 12.43 5.44 16.66
C LEU A 208 12.24 4.37 15.58
N ILE A 209 12.27 4.79 14.31
CA ILE A 209 12.24 3.87 13.17
C ILE A 209 13.57 3.96 12.42
N LEU A 210 14.28 2.84 12.35
CA LEU A 210 15.58 2.71 11.70
C LEU A 210 15.50 1.70 10.56
N SER A 211 16.00 2.09 9.38
CA SER A 211 16.20 1.17 8.27
C SER A 211 17.53 1.44 7.57
N GLY A 212 18.31 0.38 7.38
CA GLY A 212 19.60 0.41 6.68
C GLY A 212 20.22 -0.98 6.59
N ASP A 213 21.41 -1.10 5.99
CA ASP A 213 22.12 -2.38 5.91
C ASP A 213 22.55 -2.88 7.31
N THR A 214 23.15 -1.99 8.10
CA THR A 214 23.48 -2.26 9.51
C THR A 214 22.84 -1.21 10.42
N VAL A 215 22.02 -1.67 11.35
CA VAL A 215 21.38 -0.83 12.37
C VAL A 215 22.04 -1.08 13.73
N THR A 216 22.59 -0.04 14.35
CA THR A 216 23.24 -0.15 15.67
C THR A 216 22.64 0.86 16.65
N ILE A 217 22.14 0.39 17.80
CA ILE A 217 21.56 1.23 18.84
C ILE A 217 22.42 1.11 20.09
N ASP A 218 23.35 2.05 20.30
CA ASP A 218 24.24 2.10 21.46
C ASP A 218 23.75 3.07 22.55
N GLY A 219 22.88 4.01 22.19
CA GLY A 219 22.29 5.01 23.11
C GLY A 219 20.99 4.55 23.76
N THR A 220 20.34 5.45 24.49
CA THR A 220 19.06 5.16 25.17
C THR A 220 17.88 5.62 24.30
N VAL A 221 16.85 4.79 24.16
CA VAL A 221 15.60 5.17 23.51
C VAL A 221 14.48 5.12 24.53
N GLN A 222 13.92 6.29 24.87
CA GLN A 222 12.76 6.43 25.74
C GLN A 222 11.45 6.32 24.94
N GLY A 223 11.24 5.17 24.30
CA GLY A 223 10.11 4.93 23.42
C GLY A 223 10.16 3.53 22.80
N ASP A 224 9.35 3.32 21.77
CA ASP A 224 9.35 2.08 20.99
C ASP A 224 10.38 2.16 19.85
N VAL A 225 11.00 1.04 19.50
CA VAL A 225 11.98 0.94 18.42
C VAL A 225 11.48 -0.03 17.35
N PHE A 226 11.50 0.42 16.10
CA PHE A 226 11.30 -0.42 14.93
C PHE A 226 12.58 -0.40 14.09
N ALA A 227 13.26 -1.54 13.99
CA ALA A 227 14.53 -1.66 13.29
C ALA A 227 14.45 -2.73 12.20
N ALA A 228 14.82 -2.37 10.96
CA ALA A 228 14.87 -3.31 9.85
C ALA A 228 16.20 -3.18 9.08
N GLY A 229 16.84 -4.30 8.75
CA GLY A 229 18.09 -4.28 8.01
C GLY A 229 18.66 -5.66 7.73
N ARG A 230 19.92 -5.72 7.28
CA ARG A 230 20.64 -7.00 7.18
C ARG A 230 21.17 -7.43 8.55
N ARG A 231 21.62 -6.45 9.35
CA ARG A 231 22.07 -6.66 10.73
C ARG A 231 21.48 -5.61 11.65
N VAL A 232 20.88 -6.03 12.76
CA VAL A 232 20.39 -5.16 13.83
C VAL A 232 21.11 -5.52 15.13
N VAL A 233 21.78 -4.55 15.75
CA VAL A 233 22.48 -4.70 17.03
C VAL A 233 21.96 -3.65 18.00
N VAL A 234 21.41 -4.12 19.13
CA VAL A 234 20.87 -3.25 20.18
C VAL A 234 21.72 -3.42 21.42
N ASN A 235 22.62 -2.49 21.70
CA ASN A 235 23.49 -2.49 22.89
C ASN A 235 22.97 -1.56 23.99
N GLY A 236 22.21 -0.53 23.61
CA GLY A 236 21.66 0.47 24.51
C GLY A 236 20.29 0.10 25.08
N MET A 237 19.82 0.89 26.04
CA MET A 237 18.56 0.65 26.74
C MET A 237 17.36 1.15 25.93
N ILE A 238 16.32 0.34 25.82
CA ILE A 238 15.03 0.70 25.23
C ILE A 238 13.98 0.64 26.32
N THR A 239 13.34 1.75 26.66
CA THR A 239 12.33 1.74 27.74
C THR A 239 10.99 1.17 27.29
N GLY A 240 10.68 1.23 25.99
CA GLY A 240 9.46 0.68 25.39
C GLY A 240 9.68 -0.71 24.77
N ASN A 241 9.00 -0.95 23.65
CA ASN A 241 9.06 -2.21 22.90
C ASN A 241 10.14 -2.17 21.81
N LEU A 242 10.71 -3.33 21.48
CA LEU A 242 11.63 -3.51 20.36
C LEU A 242 11.00 -4.43 19.32
N VAL A 243 10.87 -3.94 18.10
CA VAL A 243 10.48 -4.72 16.93
C VAL A 243 11.65 -4.71 15.95
N ALA A 244 12.26 -5.88 15.71
CA ALA A 244 13.48 -6.00 14.90
C ALA A 244 13.37 -7.09 13.82
N PHE A 245 13.57 -6.72 12.56
CA PHE A 245 13.60 -7.65 11.43
C PHE A 245 14.94 -7.57 10.70
N ALA A 246 15.73 -8.64 10.75
CA ALA A 246 17.02 -8.69 10.03
C ALA A 246 17.52 -10.11 9.79
N GLU A 247 18.50 -10.30 8.89
CA GLU A 247 19.17 -11.62 8.80
C GLU A 247 19.80 -12.00 10.15
N ARG A 248 20.43 -11.02 10.82
CA ARG A 248 20.97 -11.19 12.17
C ARG A 248 20.49 -10.10 13.11
N VAL A 249 19.82 -10.50 14.18
CA VAL A 249 19.39 -9.63 15.28
C VAL A 249 20.14 -10.03 16.55
N THR A 250 20.83 -9.07 17.17
CA THR A 250 21.52 -9.26 18.44
C THR A 250 21.03 -8.20 19.44
N VAL A 251 20.45 -8.65 20.55
CA VAL A 251 19.93 -7.78 21.62
C VAL A 251 20.79 -7.95 22.86
N ALA A 252 21.63 -6.95 23.10
CA ALA A 252 22.55 -6.86 24.24
C ALA A 252 22.23 -5.75 25.25
N GLY A 253 21.25 -4.89 24.95
CA GLY A 253 20.71 -3.91 25.87
C GLY A 253 19.40 -4.35 26.53
N ASP A 254 19.06 -3.73 27.65
CA ASP A 254 17.80 -3.96 28.36
C ASP A 254 16.61 -3.38 27.59
N VAL A 255 15.51 -4.13 27.54
CA VAL A 255 14.25 -3.73 26.89
C VAL A 255 13.13 -3.76 27.93
N GLY A 256 12.47 -2.61 28.12
CA GLY A 256 11.44 -2.43 29.13
C GLY A 256 10.08 -3.07 28.80
N GLY A 257 9.80 -3.30 27.51
CA GLY A 257 8.56 -3.90 27.02
C GLY A 257 8.74 -5.25 26.35
N LEU A 258 7.96 -5.48 25.29
CA LEU A 258 8.01 -6.63 24.40
C LEU A 258 9.26 -6.56 23.51
N VAL A 259 9.92 -7.69 23.30
CA VAL A 259 10.85 -7.88 22.18
C VAL A 259 10.20 -8.79 21.15
N LEU A 260 10.02 -8.26 19.95
CA LEU A 260 9.61 -9.02 18.79
C LEU A 260 10.75 -9.02 17.77
N GLY A 261 11.34 -10.18 17.53
CA GLY A 261 12.46 -10.34 16.61
C GLY A 261 12.22 -11.43 15.58
N ALA A 262 12.52 -11.16 14.31
CA ALA A 262 12.54 -12.22 13.31
C ALA A 262 13.73 -12.09 12.33
N GLY A 263 14.32 -13.24 11.97
CA GLY A 263 15.52 -13.27 11.15
C GLY A 263 16.02 -14.65 10.77
N GLU A 264 17.22 -14.75 10.18
CA GLU A 264 17.92 -16.04 10.07
C GLU A 264 18.48 -16.43 11.44
N SER A 265 19.07 -15.46 12.15
CA SER A 265 19.62 -15.63 13.49
C SER A 265 19.12 -14.53 14.43
N PHE A 266 18.61 -14.94 15.59
CA PHE A 266 18.18 -14.02 16.65
C PHE A 266 18.82 -14.43 17.97
N GLU A 267 19.50 -13.48 18.61
CA GLU A 267 20.28 -13.76 19.82
C GLU A 267 20.04 -12.69 20.89
N LEU A 268 19.69 -13.12 22.10
CA LEU A 268 19.77 -12.30 23.31
C LEU A 268 21.09 -12.57 24.04
N VAL A 269 21.87 -11.53 24.29
CA VAL A 269 23.18 -11.60 24.95
C VAL A 269 23.22 -10.64 26.13
N ASP A 270 23.34 -11.14 27.37
CA ASP A 270 23.55 -10.25 28.54
C ASP A 270 22.51 -9.12 28.67
N SER A 271 21.27 -9.39 28.26
CA SER A 271 20.16 -8.43 28.23
C SER A 271 18.99 -8.89 29.08
N THR A 272 18.25 -7.91 29.63
CA THR A 272 16.99 -8.17 30.34
C THR A 272 15.81 -7.66 29.52
N VAL A 273 14.90 -8.56 29.15
CA VAL A 273 13.59 -8.24 28.58
C VAL A 273 12.57 -8.26 29.71
N HIS A 274 12.02 -7.10 30.04
CA HIS A 274 11.09 -6.96 31.15
C HIS A 274 9.67 -7.46 30.82
N GLY A 275 9.27 -7.39 29.54
CA GLY A 275 8.02 -7.94 29.05
C GLY A 275 8.19 -9.35 28.49
N ASP A 276 7.47 -9.62 27.40
CA ASP A 276 7.51 -10.89 26.69
C ASP A 276 8.57 -10.88 25.58
N LEU A 277 9.02 -12.06 25.16
CA LEU A 277 9.93 -12.27 24.05
C LEU A 277 9.25 -13.12 22.98
N TRP A 278 9.07 -12.57 21.79
CA TRP A 278 8.61 -13.29 20.61
C TRP A 278 9.74 -13.32 19.58
N ALA A 279 10.28 -14.49 19.28
CA ALA A 279 11.43 -14.64 18.40
C ALA A 279 11.18 -15.70 17.32
N ALA A 280 11.54 -15.39 16.07
CA ALA A 280 11.45 -16.35 14.97
C ALA A 280 12.72 -16.37 14.11
N GLY A 281 13.21 -17.55 13.74
CA GLY A 281 14.33 -17.66 12.80
C GLY A 281 14.96 -19.03 12.68
N ASP A 282 15.91 -19.23 11.77
CA ASP A 282 16.60 -20.53 11.63
C ASP A 282 17.32 -20.92 12.92
N ARG A 283 17.97 -19.94 13.56
CA ARG A 283 18.61 -20.11 14.88
C ARG A 283 18.15 -19.05 15.87
N VAL A 284 17.64 -19.49 17.01
CA VAL A 284 17.30 -18.59 18.12
C VAL A 284 18.06 -19.00 19.37
N SER A 285 18.78 -18.06 19.98
CA SER A 285 19.53 -18.33 21.21
C SER A 285 19.31 -17.30 22.30
N ILE A 286 18.99 -17.79 23.50
CA ILE A 286 18.96 -17.00 24.73
C ILE A 286 20.19 -17.39 25.55
N ARG A 287 21.20 -16.52 25.58
CA ARG A 287 22.51 -16.82 26.21
C ARG A 287 22.40 -16.85 27.74
N PRO A 288 23.38 -17.43 28.47
CA PRO A 288 23.28 -17.71 29.90
C PRO A 288 23.01 -16.50 30.80
N LEU A 289 23.46 -15.30 30.39
CA LEU A 289 23.27 -14.06 31.14
C LEU A 289 21.99 -13.32 30.76
N ALA A 290 21.33 -13.70 29.66
CA ALA A 290 20.10 -13.08 29.23
C ALA A 290 18.89 -13.54 30.06
N ARG A 291 17.96 -12.62 30.29
CA ARG A 291 16.77 -12.85 31.11
C ARG A 291 15.53 -12.31 30.42
N VAL A 292 14.51 -13.13 30.31
CA VAL A 292 13.16 -12.71 29.90
C VAL A 292 12.29 -12.82 31.14
N LEU A 293 11.75 -11.70 31.65
CA LEU A 293 10.95 -11.71 32.88
C LEU A 293 9.50 -12.16 32.62
N GLY A 294 8.99 -11.95 31.41
CA GLY A 294 7.68 -12.43 30.97
C GLY A 294 7.73 -13.80 30.30
N ASN A 295 6.85 -13.99 29.31
CA ASN A 295 6.74 -15.21 28.52
C ASN A 295 7.71 -15.20 27.33
N ALA A 296 8.25 -16.36 26.96
CA ALA A 296 9.05 -16.51 25.75
C ALA A 296 8.33 -17.41 24.74
N SER A 297 8.06 -16.90 23.54
CA SER A 297 7.48 -17.63 22.41
C SER A 297 8.48 -17.66 21.26
N ILE A 298 8.98 -18.83 20.90
CA ILE A 298 10.08 -18.99 19.96
C ILE A 298 9.70 -19.96 18.85
N ALA A 299 9.88 -19.56 17.59
CA ALA A 299 9.71 -20.41 16.42
C ALA A 299 11.04 -20.54 15.67
N THR A 300 11.66 -21.72 15.67
CA THR A 300 13.00 -21.87 15.12
C THR A 300 13.34 -23.26 14.61
N SER A 301 14.24 -23.41 13.64
CA SER A 301 14.77 -24.73 13.26
C SER A 301 15.62 -25.29 14.41
N THR A 302 16.60 -24.50 14.89
CA THR A 302 17.48 -24.85 16.00
C THR A 302 17.46 -23.79 17.10
N GLY A 303 17.04 -24.16 18.30
CA GLY A 303 16.93 -23.24 19.44
C GLY A 303 17.85 -23.63 20.59
N THR A 304 18.53 -22.66 21.21
CA THR A 304 19.39 -22.87 22.37
C THR A 304 19.02 -21.90 23.50
N ILE A 305 18.43 -22.43 24.57
CA ILE A 305 17.89 -21.63 25.68
C ILE A 305 18.75 -21.91 26.92
N GLU A 306 19.81 -21.11 27.10
CA GLU A 306 20.73 -21.20 28.24
C GLU A 306 20.41 -20.17 29.35
N GLY A 307 19.70 -19.10 28.99
CA GLY A 307 19.31 -18.02 29.91
C GLY A 307 18.06 -18.33 30.75
N ASN A 308 17.51 -17.29 31.38
CA ASN A 308 16.34 -17.43 32.25
C ASN A 308 15.06 -16.91 31.60
N VAL A 309 13.99 -17.70 31.63
CA VAL A 309 12.62 -17.31 31.26
C VAL A 309 11.77 -17.29 32.53
N GLY A 310 11.19 -16.15 32.87
CA GLY A 310 10.55 -15.88 34.15
C GLY A 310 9.19 -16.55 34.32
N LYS A 311 8.45 -16.74 33.22
CA LYS A 311 7.12 -17.37 33.19
C LYS A 311 7.13 -18.60 32.27
N ASP A 312 6.25 -18.61 31.27
CA ASP A 312 6.06 -19.72 30.34
C ASP A 312 7.03 -19.64 29.15
N LEU A 313 7.50 -20.81 28.70
CA LEU A 313 8.28 -20.98 27.49
C LEU A 313 7.49 -21.80 26.46
N THR A 314 7.09 -21.17 25.36
CA THR A 314 6.51 -21.84 24.20
C THR A 314 7.54 -21.91 23.07
N VAL A 315 7.88 -23.11 22.62
CA VAL A 315 8.85 -23.31 21.54
C VAL A 315 8.28 -24.18 20.43
N ALA A 316 8.54 -23.82 19.17
CA ALA A 316 8.18 -24.62 18.01
C ALA A 316 9.39 -24.75 17.09
N GLY A 317 9.75 -25.97 16.67
CA GLY A 317 10.99 -26.16 15.92
C GLY A 317 11.41 -27.59 15.60
N GLU A 318 12.59 -27.76 15.01
CA GLU A 318 13.14 -29.10 14.76
C GLU A 318 13.92 -29.60 15.99
N SER A 319 14.94 -28.86 16.42
CA SER A 319 15.79 -29.24 17.55
C SER A 319 15.91 -28.09 18.56
N ILE A 320 15.42 -28.29 19.77
CA ILE A 320 15.53 -27.30 20.85
C ILE A 320 16.33 -27.88 22.01
N ASP A 321 17.38 -27.18 22.40
CA ASP A 321 18.21 -27.48 23.57
C ASP A 321 17.91 -26.46 24.68
N VAL A 322 17.51 -26.94 25.84
CA VAL A 322 17.21 -26.13 27.02
C VAL A 322 18.16 -26.52 28.13
N SER A 323 18.98 -25.56 28.57
CA SER A 323 19.94 -25.71 29.68
C SER A 323 19.75 -24.65 30.76
N GLY A 324 18.96 -23.62 30.48
CA GLY A 324 18.61 -22.53 31.40
C GLY A 324 17.45 -22.84 32.34
N SER A 325 16.88 -21.78 32.94
CA SER A 325 15.73 -21.91 33.85
C SER A 325 14.45 -21.36 33.24
N VAL A 326 13.33 -22.05 33.48
CA VAL A 326 11.97 -21.62 33.14
C VAL A 326 11.14 -21.59 34.42
N GLY A 327 10.51 -20.46 34.71
CA GLY A 327 9.79 -20.22 35.96
C GLY A 327 8.49 -21.02 36.09
N GLU A 328 7.74 -21.15 35.00
CA GLU A 328 6.42 -21.79 34.97
C GLU A 328 6.42 -22.98 33.98
N ASP A 329 5.48 -23.03 33.02
CA ASP A 329 5.30 -24.17 32.13
C ASP A 329 6.19 -24.08 30.86
N VAL A 330 6.53 -25.24 30.30
CA VAL A 330 7.16 -25.37 28.98
C VAL A 330 6.20 -26.08 28.03
N GLU A 331 5.91 -25.45 26.90
CA GLU A 331 5.11 -26.02 25.82
C GLU A 331 5.95 -26.13 24.54
N ALA A 332 6.25 -27.36 24.12
CA ALA A 332 7.17 -27.61 23.02
C ALA A 332 6.47 -28.34 21.86
N TYR A 333 6.53 -27.75 20.67
CA TYR A 333 6.09 -28.30 19.39
C TYR A 333 7.32 -28.63 18.55
N VAL A 334 8.03 -29.69 18.90
CA VAL A 334 9.37 -29.95 18.36
C VAL A 334 9.57 -31.38 17.89
N GLU A 335 10.42 -31.57 16.89
CA GLU A 335 10.87 -32.91 16.50
C GLU A 335 11.82 -33.51 17.53
N ARG A 336 12.67 -32.70 18.17
CA ARG A 336 13.59 -33.10 19.24
C ARG A 336 13.66 -32.02 20.31
N LEU A 337 13.48 -32.43 21.57
CA LEU A 337 13.72 -31.60 22.74
C LEU A 337 14.84 -32.21 23.58
N SER A 338 15.93 -31.47 23.79
CA SER A 338 16.98 -31.84 24.74
C SER A 338 16.88 -30.97 26.00
N LEU A 339 16.78 -31.62 27.16
CA LEU A 339 16.88 -30.97 28.47
C LEU A 339 18.23 -31.32 29.09
N ASP A 340 19.13 -30.35 29.14
CA ASP A 340 20.48 -30.51 29.69
C ASP A 340 20.48 -30.60 31.22
N SER A 341 21.60 -31.05 31.80
CA SER A 341 21.75 -31.25 33.25
C SER A 341 21.52 -30.00 34.10
N THR A 342 21.65 -28.80 33.51
CA THR A 342 21.45 -27.53 34.22
C THR A 342 20.02 -27.00 34.12
N ALA A 343 19.16 -27.65 33.32
CA ALA A 343 17.81 -27.19 33.08
C ALA A 343 16.95 -27.25 34.35
N LYS A 344 16.26 -26.15 34.65
CA LYS A 344 15.34 -26.04 35.79
C LYS A 344 13.99 -25.51 35.35
N ILE A 345 12.96 -26.34 35.45
CA ILE A 345 11.59 -26.01 35.04
C ILE A 345 10.70 -26.01 36.30
N GLY A 346 10.10 -24.87 36.61
CA GLY A 346 9.27 -24.67 37.79
C GLY A 346 7.84 -25.23 37.67
N GLY A 347 7.33 -25.40 36.45
CA GLY A 347 6.00 -25.95 36.16
C GLY A 347 6.03 -27.27 35.39
N ASN A 348 5.02 -27.45 34.54
CA ASN A 348 4.81 -28.65 33.74
C ASN A 348 5.51 -28.55 32.39
N VAL A 349 5.85 -29.71 31.81
CA VAL A 349 6.39 -29.80 30.45
C VAL A 349 5.38 -30.50 29.57
N ARG A 350 4.78 -29.77 28.63
CA ARG A 350 3.86 -30.28 27.61
C ARG A 350 4.61 -30.45 26.30
N LEU A 351 4.91 -31.69 25.91
CA LEU A 351 5.55 -31.99 24.63
C LEU A 351 4.51 -32.48 23.63
N ARG A 352 4.44 -31.83 22.46
CA ARG A 352 3.61 -32.27 21.34
C ARG A 352 4.46 -32.96 20.29
N THR A 353 4.58 -34.28 20.38
CA THR A 353 5.38 -35.11 19.47
C THR A 353 4.62 -36.38 19.09
N GLU A 354 4.97 -36.97 17.95
CA GLU A 354 4.44 -38.28 17.52
C GLU A 354 5.15 -39.44 18.22
N ASP A 355 6.41 -39.25 18.64
CA ASP A 355 7.28 -40.25 19.26
C ASP A 355 7.87 -39.75 20.58
N GLU A 356 7.65 -40.49 21.67
CA GLU A 356 8.17 -40.14 23.02
C GLU A 356 9.71 -40.17 23.10
N ASP A 357 10.36 -40.96 22.25
CA ASP A 357 11.83 -41.11 22.17
C ASP A 357 12.55 -39.81 21.72
N GLN A 358 11.79 -38.82 21.25
CA GLN A 358 12.30 -37.52 20.82
C GLN A 358 12.65 -36.57 21.97
N LEU A 359 12.28 -36.92 23.20
CA LEU A 359 12.69 -36.21 24.41
C LEU A 359 14.00 -36.79 24.94
N GLN A 360 15.11 -36.07 24.76
CA GLN A 360 16.38 -36.40 25.38
C GLN A 360 16.52 -35.65 26.70
N ARG A 361 16.40 -36.38 27.82
CA ARG A 361 16.50 -35.79 29.16
C ARG A 361 17.76 -36.27 29.87
N SER A 362 18.58 -35.32 30.32
CA SER A 362 19.67 -35.62 31.25
C SER A 362 19.12 -35.95 32.65
N SER A 363 19.78 -36.86 33.37
CA SER A 363 19.35 -37.32 34.70
C SER A 363 19.27 -36.20 35.75
N ASP A 364 20.00 -35.10 35.52
CA ASP A 364 20.14 -33.99 36.47
C ASP A 364 19.17 -32.83 36.20
N ALA A 365 18.41 -32.87 35.10
CA ALA A 365 17.39 -31.87 34.80
C ALA A 365 16.24 -31.91 35.83
N SER A 366 15.97 -30.76 36.47
CA SER A 366 14.95 -30.62 37.51
C SER A 366 13.65 -30.08 36.92
N ILE A 367 12.59 -30.87 37.01
CA ILE A 367 11.22 -30.47 36.61
C ILE A 367 10.36 -30.61 37.86
N ALA A 368 9.76 -29.50 38.31
CA ALA A 368 8.92 -29.50 39.51
C ALA A 368 7.49 -30.01 39.24
N GLY A 369 6.97 -29.83 38.03
CA GLY A 369 5.66 -30.32 37.59
C GLY A 369 5.69 -31.67 36.86
N MET A 370 4.60 -31.97 36.15
CA MET A 370 4.44 -33.20 35.37
C MET A 370 4.92 -33.04 33.93
N VAL A 371 5.30 -34.15 33.30
CA VAL A 371 5.59 -34.20 31.85
C VAL A 371 4.39 -34.86 31.16
N GLU A 372 3.73 -34.11 30.28
CA GLU A 372 2.55 -34.56 29.53
C GLU A 372 2.88 -34.62 28.03
N PHE A 373 2.53 -35.73 27.39
CA PHE A 373 2.65 -35.92 25.96
C PHE A 373 1.29 -35.72 25.30
N LEU A 374 1.18 -34.70 24.45
CA LEU A 374 -0.06 -34.39 23.73
C LEU A 374 0.10 -34.75 22.24
N PRO A 375 -0.93 -35.30 21.59
CA PRO A 375 -0.87 -35.60 20.16
C PRO A 375 -0.77 -34.31 19.34
N VAL A 376 0.04 -34.34 18.27
CA VAL A 376 0.18 -33.22 17.32
C VAL A 376 -1.15 -32.97 16.61
N PRO A 377 -1.67 -31.72 16.56
CA PRO A 377 -2.90 -31.40 15.83
C PRO A 377 -2.82 -31.80 14.36
N GLU A 378 -3.86 -32.42 13.80
CA GLU A 378 -3.92 -32.91 12.40
C GLU A 378 -3.51 -31.87 11.34
N LYS A 379 -3.59 -30.57 11.66
CA LYS A 379 -3.25 -29.45 10.77
C LYS A 379 -1.74 -29.20 10.60
N MET A 380 -0.88 -29.74 11.48
CA MET A 380 0.58 -29.53 11.48
C MET A 380 1.38 -30.70 10.89
N LYS A 381 0.74 -31.82 10.53
CA LYS A 381 1.43 -32.90 9.82
C LYS A 381 1.81 -32.39 8.43
N HIS A 382 3.11 -32.25 8.14
CA HIS A 382 3.63 -32.13 6.78
C HIS A 382 3.32 -33.40 6.01
N ARG A 383 2.06 -33.56 5.60
CA ARG A 383 1.61 -34.66 4.77
C ARG A 383 1.90 -34.27 3.33
N ASN A 384 2.69 -35.08 2.62
CA ASN A 384 2.86 -34.98 1.18
C ASN A 384 1.50 -34.76 0.50
N GLU A 385 1.23 -33.52 0.07
CA GLU A 385 -0.09 -33.08 -0.37
C GLU A 385 -0.58 -33.90 -1.58
N TYR A 386 0.37 -34.43 -2.37
CA TYR A 386 0.18 -35.29 -3.53
C TYR A 386 -0.49 -36.65 -3.25
N LEU A 387 -0.49 -37.15 -2.01
CA LEU A 387 -1.13 -38.43 -1.64
C LEU A 387 -2.59 -38.26 -1.15
N THR A 388 -3.08 -37.03 -1.03
CA THR A 388 -4.42 -36.76 -0.52
C THR A 388 -5.43 -36.59 -1.66
N VAL A 389 -6.56 -37.30 -1.64
CA VAL A 389 -7.66 -37.15 -2.62
C VAL A 389 -8.10 -35.69 -2.79
N LYS A 390 -8.04 -34.90 -1.71
CA LYS A 390 -8.29 -33.44 -1.68
C LYS A 390 -7.42 -32.66 -2.68
N PHE A 391 -6.17 -33.07 -2.91
CA PHE A 391 -5.29 -32.43 -3.90
C PHE A 391 -5.83 -32.60 -5.31
N TYR A 392 -6.20 -33.83 -5.71
CA TYR A 392 -6.78 -34.13 -7.01
C TYR A 392 -8.15 -33.45 -7.21
N VAL A 393 -8.99 -33.41 -6.16
CA VAL A 393 -10.28 -32.70 -6.20
C VAL A 393 -10.08 -31.18 -6.37
N ARG A 394 -9.14 -30.58 -5.64
CA ARG A 394 -8.80 -29.16 -5.79
C ARG A 394 -8.25 -28.86 -7.17
N GLN A 395 -7.43 -29.75 -7.73
CA GLN A 395 -6.89 -29.63 -9.07
C GLN A 395 -7.99 -29.68 -10.13
N LEU A 396 -8.94 -30.61 -9.99
CA LEU A 396 -10.09 -30.73 -10.88
C LEU A 396 -10.99 -29.47 -10.81
N LEU A 397 -11.24 -28.94 -9.61
CA LEU A 397 -11.99 -27.69 -9.42
C LEU A 397 -11.28 -26.50 -10.07
N ARG A 398 -9.95 -26.42 -9.93
CA ARG A 398 -9.15 -25.37 -10.56
C ARG A 398 -9.20 -25.46 -12.09
N LEU A 399 -9.13 -26.66 -12.65
CA LEU A 399 -9.28 -26.90 -14.08
C LEU A 399 -10.68 -26.51 -14.56
N ALA A 400 -11.73 -26.91 -13.84
CA ALA A 400 -13.11 -26.57 -14.16
C ALA A 400 -13.36 -25.05 -14.10
N ALA A 401 -12.86 -24.38 -13.06
CA ALA A 401 -12.95 -22.92 -12.95
C ALA A 401 -12.18 -22.21 -14.08
N ALA A 402 -10.96 -22.64 -14.38
CA ALA A 402 -10.17 -22.08 -15.47
C ALA A 402 -10.83 -22.32 -16.85
N PHE A 403 -11.47 -23.47 -17.04
CA PHE A 403 -12.26 -23.77 -18.23
C PHE A 403 -13.49 -22.86 -18.35
N LEU A 404 -14.28 -22.71 -17.28
CA LEU A 404 -15.44 -21.82 -17.25
C LEU A 404 -15.06 -20.37 -17.53
N VAL A 405 -13.99 -19.88 -16.89
CA VAL A 405 -13.52 -18.52 -17.12
C VAL A 405 -12.95 -18.37 -18.54
N GLY A 406 -12.22 -19.36 -19.05
CA GLY A 406 -11.71 -19.33 -20.42
C GLY A 406 -12.83 -19.28 -21.46
N VAL A 407 -13.89 -20.08 -21.28
CA VAL A 407 -15.09 -20.01 -22.12
C VAL A 407 -15.78 -18.64 -22.01
N ALA A 408 -15.93 -18.10 -20.79
CA ALA A 408 -16.51 -16.79 -20.55
C ALA A 408 -15.71 -15.65 -21.22
N VAL A 409 -14.38 -15.69 -21.14
CA VAL A 409 -13.47 -14.73 -21.77
C VAL A 409 -13.56 -14.80 -23.28
N LEU A 410 -13.52 -16.01 -23.86
CA LEU A 410 -13.69 -16.17 -25.31
C LEU A 410 -15.07 -15.71 -25.76
N TRP A 411 -16.10 -15.82 -24.91
CA TRP A 411 -17.45 -15.31 -25.18
C TRP A 411 -17.56 -13.78 -25.09
N LEU A 412 -16.91 -13.18 -24.09
CA LEU A 412 -16.90 -11.73 -23.91
C LEU A 412 -16.03 -11.02 -24.96
N PHE A 413 -14.96 -11.67 -25.42
CA PHE A 413 -14.00 -11.11 -26.38
C PHE A 413 -13.94 -11.97 -27.67
N PRO A 414 -14.88 -11.77 -28.62
CA PRO A 414 -14.92 -12.52 -29.88
C PRO A 414 -13.66 -12.32 -30.73
N THR A 415 -12.92 -11.23 -30.53
CA THR A 415 -11.62 -10.95 -31.16
C THR A 415 -10.57 -12.02 -30.84
N LEU A 416 -10.63 -12.64 -29.65
CA LEU A 416 -9.73 -13.74 -29.26
C LEU A 416 -10.09 -15.06 -29.96
N ARG A 417 -11.32 -15.21 -30.47
CA ARG A 417 -11.75 -16.38 -31.25
C ARG A 417 -11.33 -16.31 -32.71
N ALA A 418 -11.14 -15.09 -33.23
CA ALA A 418 -10.83 -14.83 -34.64
C ALA A 418 -9.32 -14.80 -34.94
N LEU A 419 -8.46 -15.12 -33.95
CA LEU A 419 -7.04 -15.27 -34.17
C LEU A 419 -6.80 -16.45 -35.13
N PRO A 420 -6.04 -16.27 -36.22
CA PRO A 420 -5.50 -17.41 -36.94
C PRO A 420 -4.56 -18.13 -35.97
N LEU A 421 -5.03 -19.26 -35.43
CA LEU A 421 -4.35 -20.07 -34.42
C LEU A 421 -3.07 -20.73 -34.98
N SER A 422 -2.87 -20.65 -36.30
CA SER A 422 -1.65 -20.94 -37.05
C SER A 422 -0.77 -19.69 -37.23
N ALA A 423 -0.61 -18.88 -36.18
CA ALA A 423 0.19 -17.66 -36.29
C ALA A 423 1.67 -18.04 -36.48
N ASP A 424 2.30 -17.46 -37.49
CA ASP A 424 3.75 -17.42 -37.65
C ASP A 424 4.31 -16.53 -36.52
N VAL A 425 4.38 -17.11 -35.31
CA VAL A 425 4.81 -16.40 -34.12
C VAL A 425 6.32 -16.27 -34.23
N GLU A 426 6.83 -15.08 -34.54
CA GLU A 426 8.22 -14.73 -34.27
C GLU A 426 8.43 -14.79 -32.74
N GLY A 427 8.64 -16.00 -32.21
CA GLY A 427 8.53 -16.35 -30.80
C GLY A 427 9.41 -15.52 -29.88
N ILE A 428 10.51 -14.99 -30.42
CA ILE A 428 11.41 -14.09 -29.70
C ILE A 428 10.77 -12.71 -29.52
N LYS A 429 10.17 -12.12 -30.56
CA LYS A 429 9.56 -10.77 -30.45
C LYS A 429 8.33 -10.79 -29.55
N THR A 430 7.50 -11.82 -29.63
CA THR A 430 6.32 -11.97 -28.76
C THR A 430 6.73 -12.12 -27.30
N SER A 431 7.71 -12.97 -27.00
CA SER A 431 8.24 -13.16 -25.65
C SER A 431 8.86 -11.88 -25.08
N VAL A 432 9.63 -11.13 -25.88
CA VAL A 432 10.21 -9.85 -25.44
C VAL A 432 9.12 -8.82 -25.15
N THR A 433 8.12 -8.67 -26.03
CA THR A 433 7.00 -7.75 -25.76
C THR A 433 6.20 -8.14 -24.53
N GLY A 434 6.03 -9.44 -24.29
CA GLY A 434 5.34 -9.96 -23.12
C GLY A 434 6.08 -9.70 -21.82
N LEU A 435 7.41 -9.88 -21.82
CA LEU A 435 8.25 -9.58 -20.67
C LEU A 435 8.23 -8.08 -20.33
N VAL A 436 8.38 -7.23 -21.34
CA VAL A 436 8.31 -5.77 -21.16
C VAL A 436 6.96 -5.35 -20.57
N ALA A 437 5.85 -5.88 -21.10
CA ALA A 437 4.51 -5.56 -20.58
C ALA A 437 4.31 -6.08 -19.15
N ALA A 438 4.74 -7.31 -18.86
CA ALA A 438 4.58 -7.94 -17.55
C ALA A 438 5.36 -7.19 -16.45
N VAL A 439 6.52 -6.61 -16.78
CA VAL A 439 7.37 -5.88 -15.82
C VAL A 439 7.04 -4.38 -15.77
N SER A 440 6.69 -3.75 -16.89
CA SER A 440 6.41 -2.31 -16.92
C SER A 440 5.10 -1.93 -16.22
N LEU A 441 4.03 -2.72 -16.36
CA LEU A 441 2.74 -2.45 -15.72
C LEU A 441 2.82 -2.29 -14.19
N PRO A 442 3.46 -3.20 -13.43
CA PRO A 442 3.56 -3.05 -11.98
C PRO A 442 4.46 -1.87 -11.59
N ILE A 443 5.53 -1.58 -12.35
CA ILE A 443 6.38 -0.40 -12.10
C ILE A 443 5.57 0.89 -12.27
N ILE A 444 4.79 1.01 -13.35
CA ILE A 444 3.89 2.14 -13.58
C ILE A 444 2.83 2.21 -12.47
N GLY A 445 2.28 1.07 -12.04
CA GLY A 445 1.35 0.99 -10.91
C GLY A 445 1.95 1.54 -9.61
N VAL A 446 3.17 1.14 -9.26
CA VAL A 446 3.89 1.67 -8.08
C VAL A 446 4.17 3.17 -8.22
N LEU A 447 4.64 3.62 -9.38
CA LEU A 447 4.89 5.05 -9.64
C LEU A 447 3.60 5.89 -9.50
N LEU A 448 2.46 5.36 -9.95
CA LEU A 448 1.16 5.99 -9.75
C LEU A 448 0.75 5.97 -8.28
N ALA A 449 1.02 4.88 -7.55
CA ALA A 449 0.68 4.73 -6.13
C ALA A 449 1.44 5.70 -5.22
N ILE A 450 2.66 6.10 -5.60
CA ILE A 450 3.44 7.14 -4.90
C ILE A 450 2.68 8.47 -4.88
N THR A 451 1.83 8.72 -5.88
CA THR A 451 0.97 9.92 -5.89
C THR A 451 -0.37 9.61 -5.24
N ILE A 452 -0.80 10.43 -4.27
CA ILE A 452 -2.12 10.29 -3.61
C ILE A 452 -3.26 10.30 -4.64
N VAL A 453 -3.12 11.08 -5.71
CA VAL A 453 -4.09 11.15 -6.82
C VAL A 453 -4.02 9.93 -7.74
N GLY A 454 -2.85 9.31 -7.87
CA GLY A 454 -2.62 8.14 -8.73
C GLY A 454 -2.95 6.81 -8.07
N LEU A 455 -3.12 6.74 -6.75
CA LEU A 455 -3.52 5.52 -6.04
C LEU A 455 -4.77 4.81 -6.62
N PRO A 456 -5.89 5.48 -6.97
CA PRO A 456 -7.01 4.82 -7.65
C PRO A 456 -6.63 4.25 -9.03
N PHE A 457 -5.77 4.95 -9.77
CA PHE A 457 -5.28 4.50 -11.08
C PHE A 457 -4.27 3.35 -10.94
N ALA A 458 -3.46 3.36 -9.89
CA ALA A 458 -2.55 2.28 -9.55
C ALA A 458 -3.32 0.99 -9.25
N LEU A 459 -4.40 1.08 -8.48
CA LEU A 459 -5.26 -0.06 -8.20
C LEU A 459 -5.85 -0.64 -9.48
N LEU A 460 -6.38 0.21 -10.37
CA LEU A 460 -6.87 -0.22 -11.68
C LEU A 460 -5.77 -0.85 -12.54
N ALA A 461 -4.55 -0.30 -12.51
CA ALA A 461 -3.40 -0.84 -13.23
C ALA A 461 -2.99 -2.22 -12.68
N PHE A 462 -2.96 -2.41 -11.37
CA PHE A 462 -2.70 -3.70 -10.75
C PHE A 462 -3.79 -4.72 -11.05
N ILE A 463 -5.07 -4.35 -10.99
CA ILE A 463 -6.18 -5.23 -11.38
C ILE A 463 -6.03 -5.64 -12.86
N ALA A 464 -5.77 -4.69 -13.75
CA ALA A 464 -5.55 -4.98 -15.17
C ALA A 464 -4.33 -5.89 -15.38
N TRP A 465 -3.25 -5.68 -14.62
CA TRP A 465 -2.05 -6.52 -14.65
C TRP A 465 -2.33 -7.95 -14.18
N PHE A 466 -3.04 -8.14 -13.07
CA PHE A 466 -3.42 -9.48 -12.60
C PHE A 466 -4.34 -10.19 -13.60
N LEU A 467 -5.31 -9.49 -14.18
CA LEU A 467 -6.17 -10.03 -15.22
C LEU A 467 -5.38 -10.44 -16.47
N LEU A 468 -4.42 -9.61 -16.89
CA LEU A 468 -3.54 -9.89 -18.02
C LEU A 468 -2.68 -11.15 -17.78
N LEU A 469 -2.07 -11.30 -16.59
CA LEU A 469 -1.33 -12.51 -16.22
C LEU A 469 -2.22 -13.76 -16.16
N TYR A 470 -3.46 -13.60 -15.71
CA TYR A 470 -4.42 -14.69 -15.64
C TYR A 470 -4.89 -15.12 -17.05
N PHE A 471 -5.29 -14.17 -17.90
CA PHE A 471 -5.76 -14.43 -19.26
C PHE A 471 -4.67 -14.92 -20.20
N ALA A 472 -3.40 -14.53 -19.97
CA ALA A 472 -2.26 -15.00 -20.74
C ALA A 472 -2.23 -16.53 -20.88
N LYS A 473 -2.49 -17.25 -19.79
CA LYS A 473 -2.45 -18.72 -19.77
C LYS A 473 -3.59 -19.34 -20.57
N ILE A 474 -4.77 -18.71 -20.57
CA ILE A 474 -5.94 -19.17 -21.32
C ILE A 474 -5.66 -19.06 -22.82
N VAL A 475 -5.06 -17.96 -23.27
CA VAL A 475 -4.70 -17.76 -24.69
C VAL A 475 -3.66 -18.79 -25.13
N VAL A 476 -2.62 -19.02 -24.31
CA VAL A 476 -1.59 -20.02 -24.62
C VAL A 476 -2.15 -21.44 -24.61
N ALA A 477 -3.05 -21.75 -23.67
CA ALA A 477 -3.77 -23.03 -23.66
C ALA A 477 -4.58 -23.21 -24.95
N ALA A 478 -5.33 -22.20 -25.39
CA ALA A 478 -6.09 -22.27 -26.63
C ALA A 478 -5.18 -22.52 -27.86
N LEU A 479 -4.02 -21.87 -27.93
CA LEU A 479 -3.02 -22.05 -28.99
C LEU A 479 -2.39 -23.46 -28.98
N ILE A 480 -2.02 -23.98 -27.80
CA ILE A 480 -1.47 -25.33 -27.67
C ILE A 480 -2.54 -26.36 -28.05
N GLY A 481 -3.78 -26.13 -27.66
CA GLY A 481 -4.91 -26.99 -28.01
C GLY A 481 -5.15 -27.06 -29.52
N SER A 482 -5.06 -25.92 -30.23
CA SER A 482 -5.26 -25.89 -31.68
C SER A 482 -4.13 -26.59 -32.41
N MET A 483 -2.86 -26.33 -32.04
CA MET A 483 -1.70 -27.00 -32.64
C MET A 483 -1.78 -28.54 -32.56
N LEU A 484 -2.45 -29.07 -31.53
CA LEU A 484 -2.57 -30.51 -31.32
C LEU A 484 -3.78 -31.13 -32.04
N LEU A 485 -4.83 -30.35 -32.28
CA LEU A 485 -6.10 -30.80 -32.86
C LEU A 485 -6.26 -30.39 -34.33
N ASP A 486 -5.32 -29.63 -34.90
CA ASP A 486 -5.36 -29.11 -36.27
C ASP A 486 -5.66 -30.20 -37.34
N ASP A 487 -5.28 -31.46 -37.09
CA ASP A 487 -5.52 -32.59 -38.01
C ASP A 487 -6.84 -33.38 -37.75
N THR A 488 -7.68 -32.94 -36.80
CA THR A 488 -8.88 -33.68 -36.36
C THR A 488 -10.16 -32.91 -36.69
N GLU A 489 -11.27 -33.59 -37.01
CA GLU A 489 -12.61 -32.96 -37.19
C GLU A 489 -13.07 -32.11 -35.97
N GLN A 490 -12.45 -32.34 -34.81
CA GLN A 490 -12.71 -31.61 -33.56
C GLN A 490 -12.03 -30.23 -33.49
N ALA A 491 -11.15 -29.89 -34.45
CA ALA A 491 -10.46 -28.61 -34.55
C ALA A 491 -11.43 -27.41 -34.58
N GLU A 492 -12.62 -27.59 -35.16
CA GLU A 492 -13.64 -26.54 -35.26
C GLU A 492 -14.36 -26.26 -33.92
N SER A 493 -14.29 -27.19 -32.96
CA SER A 493 -14.98 -27.06 -31.68
C SER A 493 -14.12 -26.34 -30.63
N LEU A 494 -14.22 -25.00 -30.61
CA LEU A 494 -13.50 -24.09 -29.69
C LEU A 494 -13.43 -24.58 -28.20
N PRO A 495 -14.49 -25.14 -27.60
CA PRO A 495 -14.43 -25.62 -26.21
C PRO A 495 -13.53 -26.86 -26.03
N VAL A 496 -13.50 -27.77 -27.01
CA VAL A 496 -12.68 -28.99 -26.94
C VAL A 496 -11.20 -28.62 -27.07
N THR A 497 -10.89 -27.70 -27.99
CA THR A 497 -9.54 -27.14 -28.17
C THR A 497 -9.01 -26.49 -26.90
N LEU A 498 -9.84 -25.66 -26.24
CA LEU A 498 -9.48 -25.04 -24.98
C LEU A 498 -9.27 -26.08 -23.87
N LEU A 499 -10.14 -27.09 -23.77
CA LEU A 499 -10.05 -28.12 -22.72
C LEU A 499 -8.75 -28.94 -22.84
N VAL A 500 -8.42 -29.38 -24.05
CA VAL A 500 -7.20 -30.16 -24.32
C VAL A 500 -5.96 -29.34 -24.00
N GLY A 501 -5.88 -28.10 -24.50
CA GLY A 501 -4.76 -27.22 -24.24
C GLY A 501 -4.61 -26.83 -22.77
N LEU A 502 -5.72 -26.58 -22.06
CA LEU A 502 -5.71 -26.26 -20.63
C LEU A 502 -5.25 -27.46 -19.81
N GLY A 503 -5.66 -28.68 -20.18
CA GLY A 503 -5.19 -29.91 -19.55
C GLY A 503 -3.66 -30.04 -19.63
N ILE A 504 -3.08 -29.80 -20.81
CA ILE A 504 -1.63 -29.88 -21.03
C ILE A 504 -0.89 -28.81 -20.21
N VAL A 505 -1.36 -27.56 -20.25
CA VAL A 505 -0.75 -26.46 -19.47
C VAL A 505 -0.79 -26.76 -17.97
N VAL A 506 -1.92 -27.28 -17.47
CA VAL A 506 -2.06 -27.64 -16.06
C VAL A 506 -1.11 -28.78 -15.69
N ILE A 507 -0.99 -29.82 -16.51
CA ILE A 507 -0.04 -30.91 -16.26
C ILE A 507 1.39 -30.37 -16.25
N ALA A 508 1.78 -29.57 -17.25
CA ALA A 508 3.14 -29.04 -17.39
C ALA A 508 3.56 -28.14 -16.21
N ILE A 509 2.64 -27.30 -15.71
CA ILE A 509 2.92 -26.41 -14.57
C ILE A 509 3.04 -27.17 -13.24
N ASN A 510 2.46 -28.37 -13.13
CA ASN A 510 2.50 -29.17 -11.90
C ASN A 510 3.65 -30.19 -11.87
N ILE A 511 4.58 -30.15 -12.85
CA ILE A 511 5.80 -30.95 -12.81
C ILE A 511 6.73 -30.42 -11.71
N PRO A 512 7.20 -31.26 -10.76
CA PRO A 512 8.11 -30.83 -9.70
C PRO A 512 9.37 -30.16 -10.26
N PHE A 513 9.86 -29.10 -9.59
CA PHE A 513 11.03 -28.28 -9.95
C PHE A 513 10.89 -27.46 -11.26
N ILE A 514 10.43 -28.07 -12.34
CA ILE A 514 10.40 -27.47 -13.69
C ILE A 514 9.11 -26.65 -13.91
N GLY A 515 8.01 -27.03 -13.25
CA GLY A 515 6.69 -26.43 -13.45
C GLY A 515 6.64 -24.91 -13.21
N ASN A 516 7.42 -24.40 -12.26
CA ASN A 516 7.53 -22.97 -11.99
C ASN A 516 8.18 -22.21 -13.16
N VAL A 517 9.21 -22.78 -13.77
CA VAL A 517 9.89 -22.19 -14.93
C VAL A 517 8.94 -22.19 -16.14
N ILE A 518 8.26 -23.30 -16.39
CA ILE A 518 7.26 -23.42 -17.45
C ILE A 518 6.14 -22.39 -17.26
N ASN A 519 5.64 -22.22 -16.03
CA ASN A 519 4.61 -21.25 -15.70
C ASN A 519 5.03 -19.82 -16.07
N VAL A 520 6.26 -19.42 -15.75
CA VAL A 520 6.79 -18.09 -16.10
C VAL A 520 6.87 -17.92 -17.62
N ILE A 521 7.42 -18.90 -18.33
CA ILE A 521 7.56 -18.86 -19.80
C ILE A 521 6.18 -18.73 -20.48
N LEU A 522 5.23 -19.59 -20.10
CA LEU A 522 3.87 -19.56 -20.67
C LEU A 522 3.16 -18.23 -20.38
N THR A 523 3.37 -17.67 -19.19
CA THR A 523 2.78 -16.37 -18.84
C THR A 523 3.38 -15.26 -19.70
N ILE A 524 4.70 -15.22 -19.89
CA ILE A 524 5.38 -14.22 -20.73
C ILE A 524 4.89 -14.30 -22.17
N VAL A 525 4.82 -15.50 -22.76
CA VAL A 525 4.35 -15.70 -24.13
C VAL A 525 2.88 -15.26 -24.28
N GLY A 526 2.03 -15.65 -23.33
CA GLY A 526 0.60 -15.29 -23.36
C GLY A 526 0.35 -13.81 -23.20
N VAL A 527 1.09 -13.13 -22.32
CA VAL A 527 1.05 -11.67 -22.20
C VAL A 527 1.48 -11.02 -23.52
N GLY A 528 2.57 -11.50 -24.12
CA GLY A 528 3.06 -10.99 -25.40
C GLY A 528 2.02 -11.07 -26.52
N LEU A 529 1.32 -12.21 -26.63
CA LEU A 529 0.22 -12.40 -27.58
C LEU A 529 -0.90 -11.38 -27.33
N LEU A 530 -1.36 -11.24 -26.09
CA LEU A 530 -2.41 -10.29 -25.71
C LEU A 530 -2.01 -8.84 -25.99
N THR A 531 -0.77 -8.46 -25.69
CA THR A 531 -0.27 -7.10 -25.95
C THR A 531 -0.22 -6.82 -27.45
N GLN A 532 0.25 -7.76 -28.27
CA GLN A 532 0.29 -7.57 -29.72
C GLN A 532 -1.11 -7.51 -30.35
N LEU A 533 -2.06 -8.27 -29.82
CA LEU A 533 -3.48 -8.17 -30.17
C LEU A 533 -4.03 -6.78 -29.89
N ALA A 534 -3.77 -6.23 -28.70
CA ALA A 534 -4.19 -4.89 -28.33
C ALA A 534 -3.57 -3.82 -29.26
N LEU A 535 -2.29 -3.97 -29.60
CA LEU A 535 -1.57 -3.03 -30.48
C LEU A 535 -2.05 -3.11 -31.94
N ARG A 536 -2.38 -4.30 -32.46
CA ARG A 536 -2.92 -4.46 -33.82
C ARG A 536 -4.34 -3.90 -33.98
N TYR A 537 -5.12 -3.85 -32.89
CA TYR A 537 -6.48 -3.32 -32.90
C TYR A 537 -6.55 -1.81 -32.60
N SER A 538 -5.43 -1.17 -32.23
CA SER A 538 -5.34 0.29 -32.17
C SER A 538 -5.39 0.83 -33.60
N PRO A 539 -6.48 1.50 -34.03
CA PRO A 539 -6.52 2.09 -35.35
C PRO A 539 -5.43 3.17 -35.39
N THR A 540 -4.39 2.94 -36.17
CA THR A 540 -3.45 3.98 -36.58
C THR A 540 -4.28 5.11 -37.21
N ARG A 541 -4.39 6.22 -36.50
CA ARG A 541 -4.80 7.52 -37.05
C ARG A 541 -3.58 8.40 -37.16
#